data_AF-A0A0R2S7Y5-F1
#
_entry.id   AF-A0A0R2S7Y5-F1
#
_cell.length_a   1.000
_cell.length_b   1.000
_cell.length_c   1.000
_cell.angle_alpha   90.00
_cell.angle_beta   90.00
_cell.angle_gamma   90.00
#
_symmetry.space_group_name_H-M   'P 1'
#
loop_
_entity.id
_entity.type
_entity.pdbx_description
1 polymer ?
#
loop_
_entity_poly.entity_id
_entity_poly.type
_entity_poly.pdbx_seq_one_letter_code
_entity_poly.pdbx_strand_id
1 'polypeptide(L)' 'ERVKGGFYGEQPSLNNLKNDDLAVTTDFRDIYASVLEKVLSTPAEKILGNWKGRTPLFN' A
#
# COMPACT_ATOMS: atom_id res chain seq x y z
N GLU A 1 -18.75 -12.09 -10.38
CA GLU A 1 -17.37 -11.59 -10.58
C GLU A 1 -16.41 -12.37 -9.67
N ARG A 2 -15.16 -12.61 -10.09
CA ARG A 2 -14.14 -13.28 -9.25
C ARG A 2 -13.17 -12.24 -8.71
N VAL A 3 -13.24 -11.96 -7.41
CA VAL A 3 -12.28 -11.09 -6.71
C VAL A 3 -10.99 -11.88 -6.44
N LYS A 4 -9.83 -11.30 -6.75
CA LYS A 4 -8.53 -11.85 -6.33
C LYS A 4 -8.27 -11.44 -4.88
N GLY A 5 -8.74 -12.26 -3.94
CA GLY A 5 -8.42 -12.10 -2.52
C GLY A 5 -6.97 -12.49 -2.20
N GLY A 6 -6.48 -12.07 -1.04
CA GLY A 6 -5.14 -12.40 -0.55
C GLY A 6 -4.64 -11.37 0.46
N PHE A 7 -3.51 -11.67 1.08
CA PHE A 7 -2.79 -10.73 1.93
C PHE A 7 -1.76 -9.97 1.09
N TYR A 8 -1.70 -8.64 1.27
CA TYR A 8 -0.71 -7.77 0.63
C TYR A 8 0.21 -7.17 1.69
N GLY A 9 1.52 -7.35 1.50
CA GLY A 9 2.55 -7.01 2.48
C GLY A 9 3.15 -8.26 3.12
N GLU A 10 3.92 -8.03 4.19
CA GLU A 10 4.59 -9.10 4.94
C GLU A 10 3.86 -9.40 6.24
N GLN A 11 3.82 -10.69 6.62
CA GLN A 11 3.20 -11.11 7.87
C GLN A 11 3.96 -10.48 9.05
N PRO A 12 3.27 -9.88 10.03
CA PRO A 12 3.92 -9.27 11.17
C PRO A 12 4.69 -10.32 12.00
N SER A 13 5.90 -9.97 12.43
CA SER A 13 6.77 -10.83 13.22
C SER A 13 6.81 -10.37 14.68
N LEU A 14 6.57 -11.28 15.61
CA LEU A 14 6.74 -11.02 17.05
C LEU A 14 8.21 -10.89 17.48
N ASN A 15 9.15 -11.26 16.61
CA ASN A 15 10.59 -11.12 16.84
C ASN A 15 11.14 -9.79 16.30
N ASN A 16 10.35 -9.04 15.51
CA ASN A 16 10.77 -7.77 14.91
C ASN A 16 9.80 -6.66 15.33
N LEU A 17 10.01 -6.15 16.54
CA LEU A 17 9.18 -5.12 17.14
C LEU A 17 9.88 -3.74 17.05
N LYS A 18 9.07 -2.69 16.98
CA LYS A 18 9.51 -1.30 17.10
C LYS A 18 8.81 -0.70 18.30
N ASN A 19 9.56 -0.46 19.39
CA ASN A 19 9.00 0.03 20.66
C ASN A 19 7.84 -0.86 21.15
N ASP A 20 8.03 -2.18 21.16
CA ASP A 20 7.04 -3.21 21.50
C ASP A 20 5.80 -3.31 20.58
N ASP A 21 5.70 -2.46 19.55
CA ASP A 21 4.68 -2.58 18.50
C ASP A 21 5.17 -3.44 17.33
N LEU A 22 4.22 -4.05 16.61
CA LEU A 22 4.49 -4.73 15.34
C LEU A 22 5.11 -3.75 14.34
N ALA A 23 6.23 -4.14 13.73
CA ALA A 23 6.86 -3.32 12.70
C ALA A 23 5.91 -3.13 11.50
N VAL A 24 5.77 -1.87 11.06
CA VAL A 24 5.07 -1.56 9.80
C VAL A 24 5.86 -2.15 8.63
N THR A 25 5.19 -3.00 7.84
CA THR A 25 5.77 -3.70 6.68
C THR A 25 5.31 -3.14 5.34
N THR A 26 4.32 -2.26 5.33
CA THR A 26 3.75 -1.68 4.11
C THR A 26 3.45 -0.21 4.32
N ASP A 27 3.88 0.61 3.37
CA ASP A 27 3.52 2.02 3.37
C ASP A 27 2.16 2.20 2.69
N PHE A 28 1.17 2.67 3.44
CA PHE A 28 -0.19 2.85 2.92
C PHE A 28 -0.29 3.89 1.81
N ARG A 29 0.72 4.77 1.65
CA ARG A 29 0.77 5.72 0.54
C ARG A 29 0.87 5.01 -0.82
N ASP A 30 1.44 3.81 -0.86
CA ASP A 30 1.47 3.00 -2.09
C ASP A 30 0.06 2.58 -2.51
N ILE A 31 -0.80 2.27 -1.54
CA ILE A 31 -2.20 1.90 -1.78
C ILE A 31 -2.96 3.13 -2.27
N TYR A 32 -2.81 4.27 -1.59
CA TYR A 32 -3.45 5.52 -2.00
C TYR A 32 -3.02 5.98 -3.39
N ALA A 33 -1.73 5.89 -3.71
CA ALA A 33 -1.23 6.20 -5.05
C ALA A 33 -1.89 5.32 -6.11
N SER A 34 -1.97 4.00 -5.88
CA SER A 34 -2.64 3.08 -6.80
C SER A 34 -4.13 3.37 -6.97
N VAL A 35 -4.86 3.68 -5.89
CA VAL A 35 -6.29 4.03 -5.97
C VAL A 35 -6.51 5.33 -6.73
N LEU A 36 -5.71 6.37 -6.42
CA LEU A 36 -5.79 7.67 -7.10
C LEU A 36 -5.63 7.50 -8.62
N GLU A 37 -4.60 6.77 -9.04
CA GLU A 37 -4.27 6.62 -10.47
C GLU A 37 -5.22 5.64 -11.19
N LYS A 38 -5.51 4.47 -10.59
CA LYS A 38 -6.21 3.37 -11.28
C LYS A 38 -7.72 3.38 -11.13
N VAL A 39 -8.25 4.01 -10.09
CA VAL A 39 -9.70 4.07 -9.83
C VAL A 39 -10.24 5.47 -10.07
N LEU A 40 -9.55 6.49 -9.52
CA LEU A 40 -10.02 7.87 -9.53
C LEU A 40 -9.47 8.69 -10.70
N SER A 41 -8.67 8.10 -11.59
CA SER A 41 -8.06 8.75 -12.75
C SER A 41 -7.36 10.08 -12.42
N THR A 42 -6.73 10.14 -11.25
CA THR A 42 -6.11 11.34 -10.69
C THR A 42 -4.60 11.11 -10.50
N PRO A 43 -3.73 12.04 -10.97
CA PRO A 43 -2.30 11.91 -10.75
C PRO A 43 -1.95 11.92 -9.27
N ALA A 44 -1.28 10.87 -8.77
CA ALA A 44 -0.97 10.72 -7.35
C ALA A 44 -0.06 11.86 -6.85
N GLU A 45 0.84 12.37 -7.69
CA GLU A 45 1.80 13.42 -7.32
C GLU A 45 1.13 14.74 -6.90
N LYS A 46 -0.10 15.00 -7.35
CA LYS A 46 -0.86 16.19 -6.93
C LYS A 46 -1.29 16.13 -5.47
N ILE A 47 -1.41 14.93 -4.90
CA ILE A 47 -1.91 14.70 -3.53
C ILE A 47 -0.78 14.22 -2.60
N LEU A 48 0.11 13.36 -3.11
CA LEU A 48 1.17 12.70 -2.34
C LEU A 48 2.57 13.26 -2.62
N GLY A 49 2.68 14.35 -3.41
CA GLY A 49 3.95 14.99 -3.73
C GLY A 49 4.88 14.05 -4.52
N ASN A 50 6.13 13.93 -4.06
CA ASN A 50 7.15 13.13 -4.76
C ASN A 50 7.09 11.62 -4.46
N TRP A 51 6.01 11.13 -3.83
CA TRP A 51 5.86 9.70 -3.56
C TRP A 51 5.81 8.88 -4.85
N LYS A 52 6.57 7.78 -4.91
CA LYS A 52 6.73 6.97 -6.13
C LYS A 52 6.25 5.52 -6.02
N GLY A 53 5.87 5.05 -4.84
CA GLY A 53 5.43 3.66 -4.68
C GLY A 53 4.01 3.43 -5.19
N ARG A 54 3.77 2.23 -5.72
CA ARG A 54 2.47 1.74 -6.22
C ARG A 54 2.34 0.27 -5.89
N THR A 55 1.13 -0.14 -5.54
CA THR A 55 0.77 -1.54 -5.34
C THR A 55 0.20 -2.17 -6.63
N PRO A 56 0.46 -3.47 -6.89
CA PRO A 56 -0.11 -4.23 -8.00
C PRO A 56 -1.51 -4.77 -7.67
N LEU A 57 -2.34 -3.99 -6.97
CA LEU A 57 -3.69 -4.40 -6.54
C LEU A 57 -4.74 -4.29 -7.65
N PHE A 58 -4.44 -3.50 -8.68
CA PHE A 58 -5.33 -3.25 -9.82
C PHE A 58 -4.65 -3.77 -11.09
N ASN A 59 -5.33 -4.66 -11.82
CA ASN A 59 -4.88 -5.19 -13.11
C ASN A 59 -5.25 -4.25 -14.25
#